data_AF-A0A060YL17-F1
#
_entry.id   AF-A0A060YL17-F1
#
_cell.length_a   1.000
_cell.length_b   1.000
_cell.length_c   1.000
_cell.angle_alpha   90.00
_cell.angle_beta   90.00
_cell.angle_gamma   90.00
#
_symmetry.space_group_name_H-M   'P 1'
#
loop_
_entity.id
_entity.type
_entity.pdbx_description
1 polymer ?
#
loop_
_entity_poly.entity_id
_entity_poly.type
_entity_poly.pdbx_seq_one_letter_code
_entity_poly.pdbx_strand_id
1 'polypeptide(L)'
;MNFIIQEKDSIVCMVELLDKCEPTCQAEVWSIFTAILKKSVRNLQACTDTALINLVLDRVAHTDSMIADLMVDMLGVLASYSITVKELKLFFSKLQGEKGQWVTQLV
;
A
#
# COMPACT_ATOMS: atom_id res chain seq x y z
N MET A 1 -17.78 8.23 14.74
CA MET A 1 -17.54 8.80 13.39
C MET A 1 -17.55 7.65 12.39
N ASN A 2 -18.23 7.80 11.25
CA ASN A 2 -18.38 6.72 10.27
C ASN A 2 -17.20 6.80 9.29
N PHE A 3 -16.29 5.82 9.30
CA PHE A 3 -15.05 5.83 8.50
C PHE A 3 -15.24 5.20 7.11
N ILE A 4 -16.45 5.22 6.56
CA ILE A 4 -16.78 4.49 5.34
C ILE A 4 -16.45 5.32 4.11
N ILE A 5 -15.62 4.75 3.23
CA ILE A 5 -15.35 5.30 1.89
C ILE A 5 -16.64 5.18 1.08
N GLN A 6 -17.20 6.32 0.67
CA GLN A 6 -18.45 6.36 -0.10
C GLN A 6 -18.22 6.11 -1.59
N GLU A 7 -17.16 6.73 -2.13
CA GLU A 7 -16.80 6.66 -3.55
C GLU A 7 -15.46 5.94 -3.69
N LYS A 8 -15.50 4.73 -4.25
CA LYS A 8 -14.29 3.91 -4.40
C LYS A 8 -13.28 4.52 -5.37
N ASP A 9 -13.74 5.23 -6.41
CA ASP A 9 -12.87 5.85 -7.41
C ASP A 9 -11.99 6.95 -6.80
N SER A 10 -12.42 7.54 -5.68
CA SER A 10 -11.65 8.50 -4.88
C SER A 10 -10.39 7.87 -4.26
N ILE A 11 -10.32 6.55 -4.12
CA ILE A 11 -9.11 5.85 -3.67
C ILE A 11 -7.99 6.00 -4.71
N VAL A 12 -8.30 5.81 -5.99
CA VAL A 12 -7.31 5.94 -7.08
C VAL A 12 -6.84 7.39 -7.17
N CYS A 13 -7.79 8.34 -7.15
CA CYS A 13 -7.50 9.77 -7.14
C CYS A 13 -6.59 10.17 -5.96
N MET A 14 -6.87 9.67 -4.75
CA MET A 14 -6.03 9.90 -3.58
C MET A 14 -4.59 9.45 -3.84
N VAL A 15 -4.38 8.23 -4.35
CA VAL A 15 -3.03 7.70 -4.63
C VAL A 15 -2.30 8.57 -5.66
N GLU A 16 -2.97 8.96 -6.75
CA GLU A 16 -2.39 9.80 -7.80
C GLU A 16 -2.07 11.22 -7.31
N LEU A 17 -2.89 11.79 -6.43
CA LEU A 17 -2.64 13.10 -5.83
C LEU A 17 -1.45 13.06 -4.88
N LEU A 18 -1.29 11.99 -4.09
CA LEU A 18 -0.17 11.85 -3.16
C LEU A 18 1.18 11.82 -3.87
N ASP A 19 1.25 11.34 -5.12
CA ASP A 19 2.46 11.41 -5.95
C ASP A 19 2.94 12.85 -6.22
N LYS A 20 2.10 13.87 -5.96
CA LYS A 20 2.39 15.31 -6.13
C LYS A 20 2.56 16.05 -4.81
N CYS A 21 2.31 15.41 -3.68
CA CYS A 21 2.38 16.02 -2.36
C CYS A 21 3.80 16.00 -1.79
N GLU A 22 4.07 16.91 -0.87
CA GLU A 22 5.29 16.87 -0.06
C GLU A 22 5.30 15.65 0.89
N PRO A 23 6.48 15.14 1.30
CA PRO A 23 6.59 13.91 2.09
C PRO A 23 5.78 13.90 3.39
N THR A 24 5.70 15.04 4.10
CA THR A 24 4.92 15.15 5.34
C THR A 24 3.43 14.89 5.10
N CYS A 25 2.85 15.53 4.07
CA CYS A 25 1.47 15.31 3.69
C CYS A 25 1.22 13.85 3.26
N GLN A 26 2.16 13.27 2.49
CA GLN A 26 2.08 11.86 2.11
C GLN A 26 2.03 10.95 3.34
N ALA A 27 2.92 11.18 4.31
CA ALA A 27 3.01 10.36 5.52
C ALA A 27 1.73 10.42 6.35
N GLU A 28 1.18 11.62 6.55
CA GLU A 28 -0.08 11.81 7.29
C GLU A 28 -1.24 11.09 6.61
N VAL A 29 -1.43 11.28 5.30
CA VAL A 29 -2.54 10.68 4.57
C VAL A 29 -2.42 9.16 4.52
N TRP A 30 -1.25 8.60 4.22
CA TRP A 30 -1.04 7.15 4.24
C TRP A 30 -1.30 6.54 5.61
N SER A 31 -0.88 7.21 6.68
CA SER A 31 -1.10 6.75 8.06
C SER A 31 -2.58 6.75 8.43
N ILE A 32 -3.29 7.85 8.13
CA ILE A 32 -4.73 7.97 8.39
C ILE A 32 -5.51 6.96 7.56
N PHE A 33 -5.18 6.83 6.27
CA PHE A 33 -5.83 5.89 5.37
C PHE A 33 -5.68 4.45 5.86
N THR A 34 -4.46 4.06 6.24
CA THR A 34 -4.19 2.74 6.84
C THR A 34 -5.03 2.50 8.10
N ALA A 35 -5.16 3.51 8.97
CA ALA A 35 -5.99 3.42 10.17
C ALA A 35 -7.49 3.28 9.86
N ILE A 36 -7.97 3.91 8.78
CA ILE A 36 -9.34 3.78 8.28
C ILE A 36 -9.59 2.36 7.75
N LEU A 37 -8.65 1.80 6.99
CA LEU A 37 -8.76 0.45 6.43
C LEU A 37 -8.85 -0.62 7.52
N LYS A 38 -8.01 -0.52 8.57
CA LYS A 38 -8.00 -1.44 9.71
C LYS A 38 -9.35 -1.54 10.45
N LYS A 39 -10.25 -0.57 10.28
CA LYS A 39 -11.54 -0.49 10.99
C LYS A 39 -12.76 -0.92 10.16
N SER A 40 -12.59 -1.25 8.88
CA SER A 40 -13.73 -1.47 8.00
C SER A 40 -13.43 -2.47 6.89
N VAL A 41 -14.04 -3.66 7.00
CA VAL A 41 -14.03 -4.68 5.93
C VAL A 41 -14.61 -4.13 4.63
N ARG A 42 -15.61 -3.25 4.70
CA ARG A 42 -16.17 -2.60 3.50
C ARG A 42 -15.13 -1.73 2.77
N ASN A 43 -14.29 -1.03 3.52
CA ASN A 43 -13.22 -0.23 2.91
C ASN A 43 -12.15 -1.14 2.30
N LEU A 44 -11.81 -2.24 2.97
CA LEU A 44 -10.88 -3.25 2.43
C LEU A 44 -11.40 -3.86 1.11
N GLN A 45 -12.70 -4.15 1.04
CA GLN A 45 -13.34 -4.59 -0.20
C GLN A 45 -13.25 -3.50 -1.28
N ALA A 46 -13.54 -2.24 -0.96
CA ALA A 46 -13.43 -1.14 -1.93
C ALA A 46 -12.00 -0.97 -2.47
N CYS A 47 -10.97 -1.17 -1.65
CA CYS A 47 -9.58 -1.20 -2.07
C CYS A 47 -9.26 -2.39 -2.99
N THR A 48 -9.87 -3.55 -2.74
CA THR A 48 -9.73 -4.74 -3.59
C THR A 48 -10.36 -4.48 -4.96
N ASP A 49 -11.58 -3.93 -4.99
CA ASP A 49 -12.31 -3.62 -6.22
C ASP A 49 -11.62 -2.56 -7.10
N THR A 50 -10.79 -1.72 -6.49
CA THR A 50 -9.99 -0.69 -7.17
C THR A 50 -8.56 -1.15 -7.48
N ALA A 51 -8.23 -2.41 -7.20
CA ALA A 51 -6.91 -2.99 -7.41
C ALA A 51 -5.78 -2.21 -6.71
N LEU A 52 -6.07 -1.65 -5.53
CA LEU A 52 -5.16 -0.76 -4.79
C LEU A 52 -3.79 -1.40 -4.54
N ILE A 53 -3.72 -2.71 -4.29
CA ILE A 53 -2.45 -3.42 -4.10
C ILE A 53 -1.53 -3.21 -5.31
N ASN A 54 -2.03 -3.38 -6.54
CA ASN A 54 -1.21 -3.18 -7.75
C ASN A 54 -0.73 -1.74 -7.86
N LEU A 55 -1.62 -0.76 -7.61
CA LEU A 55 -1.28 0.67 -7.67
C LEU A 55 -0.16 1.04 -6.70
N VAL A 56 -0.17 0.48 -5.48
CA VAL A 56 0.87 0.77 -4.49
C VAL A 56 2.17 0.02 -4.78
N LEU A 57 2.10 -1.23 -5.24
CA LEU A 57 3.28 -2.01 -5.62
C LEU A 57 4.07 -1.39 -6.78
N ASP A 58 3.41 -0.70 -7.70
CA ASP A 58 4.09 0.01 -8.78
C ASP A 58 4.85 1.25 -8.30
N ARG A 59 4.45 1.82 -7.15
CA ARG A 59 5.06 3.02 -6.56
C ARG A 59 6.17 2.70 -5.58
N VAL A 60 5.98 1.68 -4.74
CA VAL A 60 6.85 1.42 -3.58
C VAL A 60 8.34 1.34 -3.90
N ALA A 61 8.71 0.88 -5.10
CA ALA A 61 10.10 0.76 -5.54
C ALA A 61 10.80 2.11 -5.86
N HIS A 62 10.04 3.19 -6.02
CA HIS A 62 10.54 4.50 -6.46
C HIS A 62 10.30 5.61 -5.43
N THR A 63 9.75 5.25 -4.26
CA THR A 63 9.36 6.20 -3.21
C THR A 63 10.48 6.30 -2.16
N ASP A 64 10.59 7.47 -1.52
CA ASP A 64 11.42 7.67 -0.31
C ASP A 64 11.19 6.57 0.74
N SER A 65 12.25 6.19 1.46
CA SER A 65 12.22 5.04 2.39
C SER A 65 11.12 5.15 3.45
N MET A 66 10.88 6.34 4.00
CA MET A 66 9.87 6.51 5.04
C MET A 66 8.45 6.29 4.50
N ILE A 67 8.16 6.81 3.31
CA ILE A 67 6.84 6.65 2.71
C ILE A 67 6.66 5.22 2.18
N ALA A 68 7.73 4.60 1.67
CA ALA A 68 7.74 3.20 1.30
C ALA A 68 7.38 2.29 2.48
N ASP A 69 7.92 2.55 3.68
CA ASP A 69 7.57 1.80 4.90
C ASP A 69 6.07 1.92 5.22
N LEU A 70 5.49 3.12 5.13
CA LEU A 70 4.05 3.32 5.34
C LEU A 70 3.19 2.63 4.27
N MET A 71 3.63 2.64 3.02
CA MET A 71 2.99 1.89 1.93
C MET A 71 3.04 0.38 2.20
N VAL A 72 4.16 -0.14 2.69
CA VAL A 72 4.32 -1.56 3.07
C VAL A 72 3.41 -1.93 4.24
N ASP A 73 3.29 -1.07 5.26
CA ASP A 73 2.35 -1.28 6.36
C ASP A 73 0.89 -1.38 5.86
N MET A 74 0.51 -0.49 4.94
CA MET A 74 -0.82 -0.48 4.32
C MET A 74 -1.04 -1.73 3.46
N LEU A 75 -0.06 -2.12 2.66
CA LEU A 75 -0.08 -3.36 1.88
C LEU A 75 -0.23 -4.59 2.77
N GLY A 76 0.40 -4.61 3.95
CA GLY A 76 0.24 -5.67 4.93
C GLY A 76 -1.21 -5.79 5.43
N VAL A 77 -1.89 -4.66 5.65
CA VAL A 77 -3.32 -4.64 6.01
C VAL A 77 -4.18 -5.23 4.89
N LEU A 78 -3.97 -4.78 3.65
CA LEU A 78 -4.73 -5.27 2.50
C LEU A 78 -4.48 -6.77 2.26
N ALA A 79 -3.22 -7.20 2.28
CA ALA A 79 -2.85 -8.58 2.02
C ALA A 79 -3.36 -9.53 3.11
N SER A 80 -3.43 -9.07 4.37
CA SER A 80 -4.04 -9.84 5.47
C SER A 80 -5.54 -10.07 5.28
N TYR A 81 -6.20 -9.19 4.52
CA TYR A 81 -7.61 -9.35 4.15
C TYR A 81 -7.77 -10.19 2.88
N SER A 82 -7.08 -9.82 1.80
CA SER A 82 -7.10 -10.50 0.52
C SER A 82 -5.88 -10.11 -0.31
N ILE A 83 -5.20 -11.10 -0.87
CA ILE A 83 -4.16 -10.92 -1.89
C ILE A 83 -4.31 -11.98 -2.97
N THR A 84 -4.27 -11.56 -4.23
CA THR A 84 -4.30 -12.50 -5.36
C THR A 84 -2.92 -13.08 -5.64
N VAL A 85 -2.87 -14.24 -6.32
CA VAL A 85 -1.59 -14.83 -6.78
C VAL A 85 -0.82 -13.86 -7.69
N LYS A 86 -1.52 -13.05 -8.49
CA LYS A 86 -0.88 -12.05 -9.36
C LYS A 86 -0.20 -10.96 -8.55
N GLU A 87 -0.89 -10.40 -7.56
CA GLU A 87 -0.35 -9.37 -6.68
C GLU A 87 0.79 -9.89 -5.82
N LEU A 88 0.68 -11.12 -5.30
CA LEU A 88 1.73 -11.76 -4.54
C LEU A 88 3.01 -11.93 -5.38
N LYS A 89 2.87 -12.37 -6.64
CA LYS A 89 4.00 -12.44 -7.58
C LYS A 89 4.60 -11.06 -7.85
N LEU A 90 3.75 -10.03 -8.03
CA LEU A 90 4.21 -8.67 -8.21
C LEU A 90 4.98 -8.18 -6.98
N PHE A 91 4.48 -8.42 -5.77
CA PHE A 91 5.17 -8.10 -4.51
C PHE A 91 6.56 -8.73 -4.47
N PHE A 92 6.66 -10.04 -4.69
CA PHE A 92 7.96 -10.74 -4.74
C PHE A 92 8.90 -10.18 -5.82
N SER A 93 8.38 -9.66 -6.93
CA SER A 93 9.21 -9.04 -7.97
C SER A 93 9.78 -7.68 -7.57
N LYS A 94 9.19 -6.99 -6.58
CA LYS A 94 9.69 -5.71 -6.06
C LYS A 94 10.66 -5.88 -4.90
N LEU A 95 10.71 -7.08 -4.31
CA LEU A 95 11.67 -7.42 -3.28
C LEU A 95 13.09 -7.44 -3.89
N GLN A 96 14.02 -6.75 -3.25
CA GLN A 96 15.44 -6.79 -3.58
C GLN A 96 16.28 -6.95 -2.31
N GLY A 97 17.32 -7.78 -2.40
CA GLY A 97 18.29 -7.93 -1.33
C GLY A 97 19.22 -6.71 -1.23
N GLU A 98 19.87 -6.56 -0.09
CA GLU A 98 20.87 -5.50 0.09
C GLU A 98 22.01 -5.70 -0.93
N LYS A 99 22.32 -4.66 -1.72
CA LYS A 99 23.26 -4.74 -2.86
C LYS A 99 22.90 -5.85 -3.88
N GLY A 100 21.62 -6.15 -4.04
CA GLY A 100 21.13 -7.20 -4.94
C GLY A 100 21.38 -8.63 -4.44
N GLN A 101 21.83 -8.79 -3.20
CA GLN A 101 22.04 -10.10 -2.58
C GLN A 101 21.07 -10.31 -1.43
N TRP A 102 20.32 -11.40 -1.50
CA TRP A 102 19.54 -11.87 -0.37
C TRP A 102 20.48 -12.39 0.70
N VAL A 103 20.35 -11.86 1.92
CA VAL A 103 21.15 -12.32 3.04
C VAL A 103 20.69 -13.74 3.39
N THR A 104 21.42 -14.75 2.94
CA THR A 104 21.24 -16.11 3.45
C THR A 104 22.00 -16.21 4.76
N GLN A 105 21.33 -15.94 5.89
CA GLN A 105 21.83 -16.45 7.15
C GLN A 105 21.68 -17.98 7.13
N LEU A 106 22.76 -18.68 6.82
CA LEU A 106 22.91 -20.08 7.19
C LEU A 106 23.05 -20.10 8.71
N VAL A 107 21.97 -20.47 9.40
CA VAL A 107 22.01 -20.91 10.81
C VAL A 107 22.19 -22.43 10.81
#